data_AF-A0A1L9S9T0-F1
#
_entry.id   AF-A0A1L9S9T0-F1
#
_cell.length_a   1.000
_cell.length_b   1.000
_cell.length_c   1.000
_cell.angle_alpha   90.00
_cell.angle_beta   90.00
_cell.angle_gamma   90.00
#
_symmetry.space_group_name_H-M   'P 1'
#
loop_
_entity.id
_entity.type
_entity.pdbx_description
1 polymer ?
#
loop_
_entity_poly.entity_id
_entity_poly.type
_entity_poly.pdbx_seq_one_letter_code
_entity_poly.pdbx_strand_id
1 'polypeptide(L)'
;MNPRWLPSLFLLLITTALVRADCSSDVDISSQSDADKYLADCTAFKANIVITSSASGAISLSGITSVNGDITAANASSLTSLNASSLTTVSGSITVSGCDTLTAISMPTLKTIAASLIIDGNADLSTLDGFDDLKEIKGNLNLTGAFDTVSFPSLDKVDGNVEISSSGSMSCSSWKTLYSNNDISGSYSCSTNGNSASSSSSSSSSSSSSSSNHNNHHSSSLSAGAKAGIAVGVIVAVVMLIVVILWYIRRRRNEALYSSVAVHGPDPEKTIATSTTPANTTTFAAGAIPTTSPAAAPAAATATQIRRKTHPNDLPMLDGGDVMEVPASSGERFYELDGGLIRGTHQRAINAE
;
A
#
# COMPACT_ATOMS: atom_id res chain seq x y z
N MET A 1 -37.14 -36.61 53.15
CA MET A 1 -37.46 -36.04 51.82
C MET A 1 -36.65 -34.76 51.65
N ASN A 2 -36.12 -34.51 50.46
CA ASN A 2 -35.32 -33.32 50.10
C ASN A 2 -36.27 -32.21 49.56
N PRO A 3 -35.83 -30.99 49.16
CA PRO A 3 -34.49 -30.36 49.20
C PRO A 3 -34.47 -29.03 50.01
N ARG A 4 -33.37 -28.47 50.51
CA ARG A 4 -32.12 -27.98 49.86
C ARG A 4 -32.34 -26.97 48.72
N TRP A 5 -32.51 -25.69 49.07
CA TRP A 5 -32.39 -24.57 48.12
C TRP A 5 -30.93 -24.07 48.05
N LEU A 6 -30.45 -23.77 46.84
CA LEU A 6 -29.29 -22.88 46.61
C LEU A 6 -29.78 -21.70 45.76
N PRO A 7 -29.32 -20.46 46.02
CA PRO A 7 -29.52 -19.36 45.08
C PRO A 7 -28.61 -19.57 43.87
N SER A 8 -29.18 -19.67 42.67
CA SER A 8 -28.41 -19.76 41.43
C SER A 8 -27.76 -18.41 41.12
N LEU A 9 -26.46 -18.27 41.44
CA LEU A 9 -25.64 -17.17 40.94
C LEU A 9 -25.42 -17.36 39.44
N PHE A 10 -26.31 -16.77 38.63
CA PHE A 10 -26.25 -16.86 37.18
C PHE A 10 -25.10 -15.99 36.66
N LEU A 11 -23.90 -16.57 36.56
CA LEU A 11 -22.70 -15.87 36.10
C LEU A 11 -22.91 -15.47 34.63
N LEU A 12 -23.20 -14.18 34.41
CA LEU A 12 -23.41 -13.62 33.08
C LEU A 12 -22.06 -13.56 32.34
N LEU A 13 -21.73 -14.66 31.65
CA LEU A 13 -20.64 -14.71 30.68
C LEU A 13 -21.00 -13.79 29.50
N ILE A 14 -20.63 -12.51 29.64
CA ILE A 14 -20.58 -11.58 28.52
C ILE A 14 -19.49 -12.08 27.58
N THR A 15 -19.87 -12.90 26.61
CA THR A 15 -19.01 -13.26 25.49
C THR A 15 -18.83 -12.01 24.64
N THR A 16 -17.82 -11.22 24.95
CA THR A 16 -17.33 -10.17 24.06
C THR A 16 -16.92 -10.83 22.76
N ALA A 17 -17.78 -10.72 21.75
CA ALA A 17 -17.42 -11.06 20.39
C ALA A 17 -16.32 -10.08 19.95
N LEU A 18 -15.07 -10.50 20.10
CA LEU A 18 -13.93 -9.85 19.48
C LEU A 18 -14.24 -9.78 17.98
N VAL A 19 -14.56 -8.57 17.51
CA VAL A 19 -14.63 -8.26 16.09
C VAL A 19 -13.20 -8.37 15.59
N ARG A 20 -12.78 -9.57 15.22
CA ARG A 20 -11.48 -9.81 14.63
C ARG A 20 -11.36 -8.89 13.43
N ALA A 21 -10.40 -7.95 13.48
CA ALA A 21 -9.96 -7.25 12.29
C ALA A 21 -9.65 -8.33 11.23
N ASP A 22 -10.35 -8.28 10.10
CA ASP A 22 -10.10 -9.25 9.04
C ASP A 22 -8.87 -8.79 8.28
N CYS A 23 -7.69 -9.19 8.79
CA CYS A 23 -6.36 -8.90 8.27
C CYS A 23 -6.11 -9.56 6.88
N SER A 24 -7.15 -9.68 6.05
CA SER A 24 -7.20 -10.44 4.78
C SER A 24 -7.59 -9.58 3.59
N SER A 25 -7.96 -8.31 3.79
CA SER A 25 -8.19 -7.30 2.74
C SER A 25 -7.15 -6.19 2.81
N ASP A 26 -6.89 -5.54 1.67
CA ASP A 26 -6.01 -4.38 1.60
C ASP A 26 -6.51 -3.23 2.51
N VAL A 27 -5.59 -2.42 3.02
CA VAL A 27 -5.90 -1.32 3.97
C VAL A 27 -5.26 0.00 3.56
N ASP A 28 -6.09 1.05 3.51
CA ASP A 28 -5.67 2.43 3.33
C ASP A 28 -5.49 3.11 4.69
N ILE A 29 -4.25 3.53 5.01
CA ILE A 29 -3.87 4.23 6.23
C ILE A 29 -3.59 5.70 5.90
N SER A 30 -4.35 6.62 6.49
CA SER A 30 -4.16 8.07 6.32
C SER A 30 -3.75 8.78 7.63
N SER A 31 -3.70 8.05 8.74
CA SER A 31 -3.41 8.55 10.09
C SER A 31 -2.90 7.43 11.00
N GLN A 32 -2.26 7.78 12.12
CA GLN A 32 -1.94 6.80 13.16
C GLN A 32 -3.20 6.09 13.67
N SER A 33 -4.33 6.81 13.80
CA SER A 33 -5.61 6.23 14.20
C SER A 33 -6.15 5.18 13.24
N ASP A 34 -5.82 5.24 11.94
CA ASP A 34 -6.14 4.16 11.00
C ASP A 34 -5.23 2.95 11.24
N ALA A 35 -3.92 3.18 11.42
CA ALA A 35 -2.96 2.12 11.73
C ALA A 35 -3.36 1.37 13.00
N ASP A 36 -3.64 2.09 14.10
CA ASP A 36 -4.08 1.49 15.36
C ASP A 36 -5.37 0.67 15.18
N LYS A 37 -6.37 1.26 14.50
CA LYS A 37 -7.69 0.63 14.25
C LYS A 37 -7.59 -0.65 13.42
N TYR A 38 -6.74 -0.69 12.40
CA TYR A 38 -6.66 -1.84 11.48
C TYR A 38 -5.61 -2.87 11.87
N LEU A 39 -4.65 -2.52 12.74
CA LEU A 39 -3.50 -3.39 13.08
C LEU A 39 -3.51 -3.91 14.53
N ALA A 40 -4.25 -3.30 15.47
CA ALA A 40 -4.21 -3.69 16.90
C ALA A 40 -4.53 -5.18 17.17
N ASP A 41 -5.46 -5.78 16.42
CA ASP A 41 -5.82 -7.21 16.52
C ASP A 41 -5.06 -8.11 15.51
N CYS A 42 -4.16 -7.54 14.69
CA CYS A 42 -3.49 -8.23 13.59
C CYS A 42 -2.01 -8.52 13.90
N THR A 43 -1.68 -9.75 14.31
CA THR A 43 -0.27 -10.19 14.43
C THR A 43 0.38 -10.50 13.09
N ALA A 44 -0.40 -10.91 12.09
CA ALA A 44 0.05 -11.17 10.73
C ALA A 44 -1.00 -10.67 9.73
N PHE A 45 -0.62 -9.69 8.91
CA PHE A 45 -1.47 -9.11 7.87
C PHE A 45 -1.28 -9.88 6.56
N LYS A 46 -2.35 -10.30 5.87
CA LYS A 46 -2.26 -11.19 4.70
C LYS A 46 -2.32 -10.48 3.34
N ALA A 47 -2.72 -9.21 3.35
CA ALA A 47 -2.95 -8.37 2.18
C ALA A 47 -1.95 -7.20 2.16
N ASN A 48 -2.21 -6.18 1.35
CA ASN A 48 -1.31 -5.02 1.22
C ASN A 48 -1.66 -3.92 2.22
N ILE A 49 -0.64 -3.19 2.67
CA ILE A 49 -0.77 -2.00 3.52
C ILE A 49 -0.39 -0.77 2.68
N VAL A 50 -1.34 0.13 2.46
CA VAL A 50 -1.18 1.34 1.66
C VAL A 50 -1.24 2.56 2.57
N ILE A 51 -0.13 3.27 2.72
CA ILE A 51 -0.06 4.60 3.32
C ILE A 51 -0.44 5.58 2.22
N THR A 52 -1.59 6.25 2.39
CA THR A 52 -2.18 7.10 1.35
C THR A 52 -1.40 8.39 1.13
N SER A 53 -1.59 9.06 -0.02
CA SER A 53 -0.99 10.39 -0.26
C SER A 53 -1.52 11.48 0.70
N SER A 54 -2.65 11.24 1.37
CA SER A 54 -3.20 12.06 2.45
C SER A 54 -2.63 11.74 3.84
N ALA A 55 -1.71 10.78 3.96
CA ALA A 55 -1.07 10.45 5.23
C ALA A 55 -0.21 11.61 5.76
N SER A 56 -0.30 11.85 7.07
CA SER A 56 0.37 12.98 7.72
C SER A 56 0.95 12.62 9.09
N GLY A 57 2.07 13.26 9.44
CA GLY A 57 2.80 13.03 10.68
C GLY A 57 3.54 11.69 10.70
N ALA A 58 3.72 11.14 11.90
CA ALA A 58 4.37 9.85 12.10
C ALA A 58 3.34 8.70 12.01
N ILE A 59 3.66 7.65 11.25
CA ILE A 59 2.88 6.40 11.20
C ILE A 59 3.72 5.25 11.73
N SER A 60 3.18 4.53 12.71
CA SER A 60 3.75 3.38 13.39
C SER A 60 2.86 2.17 13.20
N LEU A 61 3.32 1.23 12.37
CA LEU A 61 2.70 -0.07 12.12
C LEU A 61 3.06 -1.03 13.26
N SER A 62 2.58 -0.72 14.47
CA SER A 62 2.82 -1.53 15.67
C SER A 62 1.90 -2.77 15.72
N GLY A 63 2.25 -3.77 16.55
CA GLY A 63 1.46 -5.00 16.72
C GLY A 63 1.66 -6.06 15.62
N ILE A 64 1.82 -5.65 14.36
CA ILE A 64 2.15 -6.58 13.26
C ILE A 64 3.56 -7.16 13.40
N THR A 65 3.67 -8.46 13.13
CA THR A 65 4.95 -9.20 13.08
C THR A 65 5.28 -9.74 11.69
N SER A 66 4.30 -9.79 10.79
CA SER A 66 4.45 -10.22 9.40
C SER A 66 3.42 -9.53 8.49
N VAL A 67 3.83 -9.14 7.28
CA VAL A 67 2.93 -8.67 6.21
C VAL A 67 3.13 -9.56 4.99
N ASN A 68 2.05 -10.19 4.52
CA ASN A 68 2.11 -11.21 3.47
C ASN A 68 1.84 -10.65 2.06
N GLY A 69 1.45 -9.36 1.96
CA GLY A 69 1.45 -8.56 0.74
C GLY A 69 2.54 -7.48 0.77
N ASP A 70 2.32 -6.41 0.01
CA ASP A 70 3.19 -5.25 -0.11
C ASP A 70 2.94 -4.21 1.01
N ILE A 71 3.95 -3.41 1.35
CA ILE A 71 3.82 -2.16 2.11
C ILE A 71 4.17 -1.00 1.17
N THR A 72 3.22 -0.11 0.89
CA THR A 72 3.41 1.00 -0.05
C THR A 72 3.09 2.34 0.61
N ALA A 73 4.04 3.27 0.59
CA ALA A 73 3.80 4.69 0.84
C ALA A 73 4.14 5.48 -0.42
N ALA A 74 3.18 6.22 -0.99
CA ALA A 74 3.36 6.88 -2.28
C ALA A 74 2.78 8.29 -2.29
N ASN A 75 3.61 9.28 -2.60
CA ASN A 75 3.26 10.71 -2.69
C ASN A 75 2.67 11.27 -1.38
N ALA A 76 3.09 10.74 -0.22
CA ALA A 76 2.62 11.20 1.10
C ALA A 76 3.47 12.38 1.60
N SER A 77 3.32 13.53 0.95
CA SER A 77 4.13 14.76 1.16
C SER A 77 3.87 15.49 2.50
N SER A 78 3.33 14.78 3.50
CA SER A 78 3.18 15.25 4.88
C SER A 78 3.49 14.14 5.90
N LEU A 79 3.90 12.96 5.44
CA LEU A 79 4.41 11.87 6.27
C LEU A 79 5.82 12.23 6.74
N THR A 80 6.07 12.21 8.04
CA THR A 80 7.37 12.59 8.63
C THR A 80 8.20 11.39 9.07
N SER A 81 7.56 10.28 9.45
CA SER A 81 8.24 8.99 9.69
C SER A 81 7.33 7.78 9.44
N LEU A 82 7.95 6.66 9.05
CA LEU A 82 7.30 5.35 8.93
C LEU A 82 8.04 4.32 9.78
N ASN A 83 7.38 3.83 10.84
CA ASN A 83 7.95 2.86 11.78
C ASN A 83 7.19 1.52 11.73
N ALA A 84 7.89 0.40 11.92
CA ALA A 84 7.30 -0.92 12.12
C ALA A 84 8.16 -1.75 13.11
N SER A 85 8.26 -1.29 14.36
CA SER A 85 9.16 -1.81 15.41
C SER A 85 9.11 -3.33 15.64
N SER A 86 7.96 -3.97 15.40
CA SER A 86 7.70 -5.39 15.66
C SER A 86 7.70 -6.27 14.40
N LEU A 87 7.84 -5.66 13.22
CA LEU A 87 7.67 -6.32 11.93
C LEU A 87 8.91 -7.14 11.55
N THR A 88 8.77 -8.47 11.53
CA THR A 88 9.90 -9.38 11.29
C THR A 88 10.06 -9.85 9.85
N THR A 89 8.98 -9.84 9.06
CA THR A 89 8.95 -10.37 7.69
C THR A 89 7.96 -9.61 6.80
N VAL A 90 8.35 -9.36 5.54
CA VAL A 90 7.45 -8.91 4.48
C VAL A 90 7.55 -9.87 3.30
N SER A 91 6.44 -10.50 2.92
CA SER A 91 6.40 -11.45 1.79
C SER A 91 6.25 -10.76 0.43
N GLY A 92 5.69 -9.56 0.41
CA GLY A 92 5.72 -8.67 -0.76
C GLY A 92 6.95 -7.77 -0.78
N SER A 93 6.77 -6.59 -1.35
CA SER A 93 7.74 -5.51 -1.45
C SER A 93 7.48 -4.42 -0.39
N ILE A 94 8.50 -3.60 -0.14
CA ILE A 94 8.37 -2.36 0.62
C ILE A 94 8.71 -1.23 -0.35
N THR A 95 7.73 -0.38 -0.67
CA THR A 95 7.88 0.74 -1.61
C THR A 95 7.58 2.05 -0.89
N VAL A 96 8.54 2.97 -0.85
CA VAL A 96 8.37 4.30 -0.23
C VAL A 96 8.85 5.37 -1.22
N SER A 97 7.92 6.06 -1.85
CA SER A 97 8.20 6.92 -3.00
C SER A 97 7.52 8.29 -2.94
N GLY A 98 8.29 9.36 -3.16
CA GLY A 98 7.76 10.74 -3.23
C GLY A 98 7.17 11.28 -1.93
N CYS A 99 7.64 10.79 -0.77
CA CYS A 99 7.26 11.32 0.53
C CYS A 99 8.27 12.40 0.95
N ASP A 100 8.13 13.61 0.40
CA ASP A 100 9.16 14.66 0.50
C ASP A 100 9.63 14.94 1.94
N THR A 101 8.69 15.05 2.88
CA THR A 101 8.94 15.39 4.31
C THR A 101 9.41 14.20 5.17
N LEU A 102 9.64 13.04 4.57
CA LEU A 102 9.92 11.81 5.30
C LEU A 102 11.37 11.78 5.78
N THR A 103 11.58 11.92 7.09
CA THR A 103 12.92 12.00 7.69
C THR A 103 13.43 10.69 8.29
N ALA A 104 12.54 9.71 8.52
CA ALA A 104 12.93 8.42 9.10
C ALA A 104 12.05 7.25 8.61
N ILE A 105 12.70 6.15 8.20
CA ILE A 105 12.09 4.83 8.01
C ILE A 105 12.77 3.87 8.99
N SER A 106 12.01 3.14 9.80
CA SER A 106 12.58 2.28 10.85
C SER A 106 11.78 1.00 11.07
N MET A 107 12.38 -0.13 10.73
CA MET A 107 11.85 -1.49 10.89
C MET A 107 12.95 -2.38 11.49
N PRO A 108 13.44 -2.08 12.71
CA PRO A 108 14.72 -2.61 13.23
C PRO A 108 14.73 -4.13 13.45
N THR A 109 13.57 -4.77 13.58
CA THR A 109 13.43 -6.23 13.76
C THR A 109 13.12 -7.00 12.47
N LEU A 110 13.04 -6.31 11.33
CA LEU A 110 12.74 -6.89 10.01
C LEU A 110 13.93 -7.72 9.51
N LYS A 111 13.70 -8.99 9.18
CA LYS A 111 14.76 -9.97 8.84
C LYS A 111 14.78 -10.36 7.38
N THR A 112 13.63 -10.33 6.72
CA THR A 112 13.50 -10.78 5.33
C THR A 112 12.43 -9.98 4.58
N ILE A 113 12.78 -9.53 3.38
CA ILE A 113 11.86 -9.02 2.37
C ILE A 113 11.86 -10.02 1.21
N ALA A 114 10.73 -10.65 0.92
CA ALA A 114 10.66 -11.74 -0.07
C ALA A 114 10.40 -11.25 -1.52
N ALA A 115 10.06 -9.97 -1.71
CA ALA A 115 10.24 -9.26 -2.97
C ALA A 115 11.26 -8.12 -2.78
N SER A 116 10.95 -6.91 -3.28
CA SER A 116 11.91 -5.80 -3.39
C SER A 116 11.81 -4.77 -2.26
N LEU A 117 12.92 -4.09 -1.96
CA LEU A 117 12.95 -2.83 -1.20
C LEU A 117 13.17 -1.67 -2.19
N ILE A 118 12.24 -0.74 -2.25
CA ILE A 118 12.26 0.41 -3.17
C ILE A 118 12.05 1.68 -2.34
N ILE A 119 13.04 2.57 -2.34
CA ILE A 119 12.97 3.87 -1.66
C ILE A 119 13.44 4.93 -2.65
N ASP A 120 12.53 5.77 -3.12
CA ASP A 120 12.73 6.63 -4.30
C ASP A 120 12.19 8.05 -4.08
N GLY A 121 13.01 9.08 -4.37
CA GLY A 121 12.54 10.46 -4.43
C GLY A 121 11.96 11.02 -3.12
N ASN A 122 12.43 10.57 -1.96
CA ASN A 122 12.06 11.13 -0.66
C ASN A 122 13.08 12.21 -0.28
N ALA A 123 12.69 13.49 -0.35
CA ALA A 123 13.62 14.62 -0.35
C ALA A 123 14.41 14.81 0.96
N ASP A 124 13.72 14.79 2.11
CA ASP A 124 14.32 15.01 3.44
C ASP A 124 14.93 13.72 4.05
N LEU A 125 14.88 12.58 3.35
CA LEU A 125 15.35 11.28 3.85
C LEU A 125 16.87 11.10 3.67
N SER A 126 17.66 11.85 4.43
CA SER A 126 19.13 11.80 4.37
C SER A 126 19.75 10.55 5.01
N THR A 127 19.04 9.87 5.91
CA THR A 127 19.55 8.73 6.68
C THR A 127 18.64 7.52 6.54
N LEU A 128 19.24 6.36 6.24
CA LEU A 128 18.58 5.08 6.15
C LEU A 128 19.38 4.02 6.91
N ASP A 129 19.15 3.95 8.22
CA ASP A 129 19.86 3.09 9.17
C ASP A 129 18.96 2.11 9.94
N GLY A 130 17.65 2.39 10.04
CA GLY A 130 16.68 1.63 10.84
C GLY A 130 16.30 0.22 10.35
N PHE A 131 17.23 -0.54 9.77
CA PHE A 131 17.05 -1.91 9.29
C PHE A 131 18.08 -2.87 9.92
N ASP A 132 18.24 -2.79 11.25
CA ASP A 132 19.31 -3.46 12.01
C ASP A 132 19.37 -4.99 11.81
N ASP A 133 18.24 -5.70 11.94
CA ASP A 133 18.15 -7.16 11.80
C ASP A 133 18.04 -7.65 10.33
N LEU A 134 18.03 -6.77 9.30
CA LEU A 134 17.68 -7.16 7.92
C LEU A 134 18.76 -8.01 7.26
N LYS A 135 18.45 -9.28 6.99
CA LYS A 135 19.41 -10.29 6.50
C LYS A 135 19.32 -10.61 5.02
N GLU A 136 18.11 -10.69 4.48
CA GLU A 136 17.87 -11.24 3.14
C GLU A 136 16.80 -10.44 2.40
N ILE A 137 17.14 -9.97 1.19
CA ILE A 137 16.19 -9.37 0.24
C ILE A 137 16.15 -10.28 -1.00
N LYS A 138 14.99 -10.87 -1.30
CA LYS A 138 14.88 -11.89 -2.38
C LYS A 138 14.58 -11.29 -3.75
N GLY A 139 14.02 -10.09 -3.77
CA GLY A 139 13.91 -9.25 -4.96
C GLY A 139 15.04 -8.21 -5.01
N ASN A 140 14.73 -7.06 -5.60
CA ASN A 140 15.70 -6.00 -5.85
C ASN A 140 15.78 -5.02 -4.69
N LEU A 141 16.93 -4.36 -4.53
CA LEU A 141 17.09 -3.18 -3.70
C LEU A 141 17.33 -1.98 -4.62
N ASN A 142 16.41 -1.01 -4.61
CA ASN A 142 16.53 0.25 -5.33
C ASN A 142 16.45 1.41 -4.33
N LEU A 143 17.53 2.18 -4.19
CA LEU A 143 17.63 3.35 -3.32
C LEU A 143 18.01 4.57 -4.15
N THR A 144 17.06 5.49 -4.35
CA THR A 144 17.27 6.74 -5.11
C THR A 144 16.81 7.94 -4.29
N GLY A 145 17.71 8.90 -4.02
CA GLY A 145 17.42 9.99 -3.08
C GLY A 145 18.67 10.77 -2.65
N ALA A 146 18.56 11.55 -1.57
CA ALA A 146 19.63 12.40 -1.05
C ALA A 146 20.36 11.78 0.17
N PHE A 147 20.64 10.47 0.15
CA PHE A 147 21.16 9.75 1.30
C PHE A 147 22.64 10.09 1.61
N ASP A 148 22.89 10.63 2.79
CA ASP A 148 24.21 10.79 3.40
C ASP A 148 24.67 9.53 4.13
N THR A 149 23.74 8.78 4.73
CA THR A 149 24.03 7.50 5.40
C THR A 149 23.03 6.44 4.97
N VAL A 150 23.55 5.29 4.52
CA VAL A 150 22.78 4.09 4.21
C VAL A 150 23.48 2.91 4.90
N SER A 151 22.80 2.25 5.82
CA SER A 151 23.36 1.18 6.66
C SER A 151 22.38 0.01 6.78
N PHE A 152 22.87 -1.19 6.50
CA PHE A 152 22.17 -2.45 6.72
C PHE A 152 23.15 -3.43 7.38
N PRO A 153 23.34 -3.36 8.71
CA PRO A 153 24.49 -3.99 9.38
C PRO A 153 24.44 -5.52 9.42
N SER A 154 23.25 -6.12 9.27
CA SER A 154 23.05 -7.58 9.26
C SER A 154 22.78 -8.18 7.87
N LEU A 155 22.94 -7.41 6.79
CA LEU A 155 22.54 -7.82 5.43
C LEU A 155 23.49 -8.86 4.84
N ASP A 156 23.13 -10.12 5.03
CA ASP A 156 23.86 -11.29 4.57
C ASP A 156 23.71 -11.52 3.05
N LYS A 157 22.59 -11.10 2.41
CA LYS A 157 22.27 -11.49 1.02
C LYS A 157 21.24 -10.62 0.27
N VAL A 158 21.42 -10.43 -1.04
CA VAL A 158 20.40 -9.91 -1.98
C VAL A 158 20.33 -10.78 -3.24
N ASP A 159 19.18 -11.41 -3.52
CA ASP A 159 19.05 -12.28 -4.71
C ASP A 159 18.69 -11.54 -6.01
N GLY A 160 18.12 -10.33 -5.91
CA GLY A 160 17.86 -9.47 -7.06
C GLY A 160 19.00 -8.49 -7.38
N ASN A 161 18.67 -7.47 -8.18
CA ASN A 161 19.58 -6.38 -8.51
C ASN A 161 19.71 -5.38 -7.35
N VAL A 162 20.90 -4.79 -7.19
CA VAL A 162 21.16 -3.66 -6.30
C VAL A 162 21.46 -2.42 -7.14
N GLU A 163 20.58 -1.43 -7.07
CA GLU A 163 20.71 -0.12 -7.74
C GLU A 163 20.65 0.98 -6.67
N ILE A 164 21.70 1.79 -6.54
CA ILE A 164 21.79 2.86 -5.55
C ILE A 164 22.22 4.13 -6.25
N SER A 165 21.34 5.12 -6.32
CA SER A 165 21.57 6.43 -6.94
C SER A 165 21.36 7.54 -5.91
N SER A 166 22.40 7.83 -5.13
CA SER A 166 22.35 8.89 -4.11
C SER A 166 22.96 10.20 -4.59
N SER A 167 22.31 11.33 -4.30
CA SER A 167 22.91 12.67 -4.39
C SER A 167 23.55 13.13 -3.07
N GLY A 168 23.42 12.35 -2.00
CA GLY A 168 24.10 12.61 -0.72
C GLY A 168 25.52 12.03 -0.66
N SER A 169 26.14 12.14 0.52
CA SER A 169 27.54 11.81 0.79
C SER A 169 27.84 10.34 1.13
N MET A 170 26.87 9.43 0.99
CA MET A 170 27.05 8.01 1.35
C MET A 170 28.17 7.29 0.57
N SER A 171 28.66 6.18 1.12
CA SER A 171 29.75 5.38 0.54
C SER A 171 29.27 4.05 -0.05
N CYS A 172 29.64 3.78 -1.30
CA CYS A 172 29.39 2.49 -1.97
C CYS A 172 30.25 1.32 -1.45
N SER A 173 31.23 1.54 -0.56
CA SER A 173 32.24 0.53 -0.21
C SER A 173 31.65 -0.75 0.39
N SER A 174 30.70 -0.65 1.33
CA SER A 174 30.09 -1.83 1.98
C SER A 174 29.35 -2.71 0.97
N TRP A 175 28.54 -2.09 0.11
CA TRP A 175 27.80 -2.74 -0.97
C TRP A 175 28.72 -3.42 -1.99
N LYS A 176 29.85 -2.78 -2.31
CA LYS A 176 30.86 -3.34 -3.21
C LYS A 176 31.53 -4.59 -2.61
N THR A 177 31.68 -4.67 -1.29
CA THR A 177 32.14 -5.88 -0.59
C THR A 177 31.13 -7.02 -0.75
N LEU A 178 29.83 -6.77 -0.47
CA LEU A 178 28.77 -7.78 -0.67
C LEU A 178 28.72 -8.31 -2.11
N TYR A 179 28.84 -7.43 -3.11
CA TYR A 179 28.95 -7.87 -4.51
C TYR A 179 30.22 -8.70 -4.78
N SER A 180 31.36 -8.31 -4.19
CA SER A 180 32.64 -9.03 -4.34
C SER A 180 32.66 -10.40 -3.67
N ASN A 181 31.86 -10.58 -2.61
CA ASN A 181 31.65 -11.86 -1.92
C ASN A 181 30.72 -12.83 -2.68
N ASN A 182 29.99 -12.34 -3.69
CA ASN A 182 28.84 -13.03 -4.31
C ASN A 182 27.60 -13.11 -3.38
N ASP A 183 27.45 -12.17 -2.44
CA ASP A 183 26.26 -12.04 -1.58
C ASP A 183 25.10 -11.33 -2.32
N ILE A 184 25.43 -10.54 -3.35
CA ILE A 184 24.49 -9.96 -4.32
C ILE A 184 24.48 -10.82 -5.58
N SER A 185 23.36 -11.48 -5.88
CA SER A 185 23.21 -12.40 -7.02
C SER A 185 22.88 -11.71 -8.35
N GLY A 186 22.28 -10.52 -8.32
CA GLY A 186 21.93 -9.72 -9.50
C GLY A 186 23.05 -8.81 -10.00
N SER A 187 22.70 -7.76 -10.75
CA SER A 187 23.66 -6.69 -11.09
C SER A 187 23.84 -5.73 -9.91
N TYR A 188 25.06 -5.20 -9.75
CA TYR A 188 25.36 -4.15 -8.79
C TYR A 188 25.72 -2.82 -9.49
N SER A 189 25.02 -1.77 -9.10
CA SER A 189 25.23 -0.39 -9.50
C SER A 189 25.06 0.51 -8.28
N CYS A 190 26.09 1.28 -7.95
CA CYS A 190 26.03 2.30 -6.91
C CYS A 190 26.71 3.56 -7.41
N SER A 191 26.02 4.69 -7.38
CA SER A 191 26.56 5.99 -7.74
C SER A 191 26.17 7.02 -6.70
N THR A 192 27.18 7.70 -6.15
CA THR A 192 27.03 8.77 -5.16
C THR A 192 27.69 10.04 -5.68
N ASN A 193 27.46 11.19 -5.02
CA ASN A 193 27.99 12.47 -5.47
C ASN A 193 29.53 12.55 -5.35
N GLY A 194 30.21 12.09 -6.41
CA GLY A 194 31.67 11.97 -6.50
C GLY A 194 32.19 10.52 -6.68
N ASN A 195 31.35 9.50 -6.45
CA ASN A 195 31.78 8.10 -6.41
C ASN A 195 30.82 7.16 -7.15
N SER A 196 31.06 6.94 -8.45
CA SER A 196 30.37 5.90 -9.23
C SER A 196 31.12 4.56 -9.15
N ALA A 197 30.51 3.58 -8.50
CA ALA A 197 30.96 2.21 -8.37
C ALA A 197 29.96 1.24 -9.04
N SER A 198 29.96 1.21 -10.37
CA SER A 198 29.19 0.26 -11.17
C SER A 198 30.04 -0.96 -11.57
N SER A 199 29.44 -2.16 -11.53
CA SER A 199 30.05 -3.37 -12.05
C SER A 199 29.00 -4.33 -12.57
N SER A 200 28.74 -4.27 -13.88
CA SER A 200 27.84 -5.19 -14.58
C SER A 200 28.43 -6.61 -14.62
N SER A 201 27.58 -7.60 -14.35
CA SER A 201 27.95 -9.02 -14.33
C SER A 201 28.12 -9.60 -15.74
N SER A 202 29.27 -9.37 -16.36
CA SER A 202 29.75 -10.10 -17.55
C SER A 202 30.80 -11.15 -17.16
N SER A 203 30.49 -12.43 -17.36
CA SER A 203 31.28 -13.55 -16.85
C SER A 203 32.52 -13.90 -17.70
N SER A 204 33.69 -13.35 -17.35
CA SER A 204 34.99 -13.94 -17.78
C SER A 204 36.20 -13.47 -16.96
N SER A 205 36.79 -14.41 -16.21
CA SER A 205 38.23 -14.56 -15.90
C SER A 205 39.15 -13.32 -15.82
N SER A 206 39.44 -12.91 -14.58
CA SER A 206 40.78 -12.59 -14.03
C SER A 206 41.95 -12.19 -14.96
N SER A 207 42.51 -10.99 -14.73
CA SER A 207 43.96 -10.82 -14.47
C SER A 207 44.24 -9.47 -13.78
N SER A 208 45.38 -9.35 -13.10
CA SER A 208 45.77 -8.21 -12.27
C SER A 208 46.59 -7.14 -13.01
N SER A 209 46.50 -5.87 -12.56
CA SER A 209 47.63 -5.03 -12.08
C SER A 209 47.57 -3.53 -12.44
N SER A 210 48.20 -2.72 -11.57
CA SER A 210 48.76 -1.36 -11.78
C SER A 210 47.94 -0.28 -12.52
N SER A 211 47.38 0.63 -11.72
CA SER A 211 47.42 2.10 -11.87
C SER A 211 47.90 2.72 -13.20
N SER A 212 47.02 3.47 -13.87
CA SER A 212 47.36 4.65 -14.69
C SER A 212 46.13 5.56 -14.76
N ASN A 213 46.33 6.89 -14.73
CA ASN A 213 45.24 7.87 -14.81
C ASN A 213 45.08 8.36 -16.26
N HIS A 214 43.91 8.18 -16.88
CA HIS A 214 43.62 8.73 -18.20
C HIS A 214 42.11 8.92 -18.44
N ASN A 215 41.70 10.18 -18.65
CA ASN A 215 40.35 10.51 -19.12
C ASN A 215 40.21 10.12 -20.60
N ASN A 216 39.33 9.17 -20.92
CA ASN A 216 38.86 8.92 -22.29
C ASN A 216 37.44 8.36 -22.29
N HIS A 217 36.51 9.10 -22.88
CA HIS A 217 35.07 8.78 -22.90
C HIS A 217 34.75 7.80 -24.02
N HIS A 218 34.76 6.49 -23.73
CA HIS A 218 34.70 5.43 -24.75
C HIS A 218 33.29 4.82 -24.90
N SER A 219 32.62 5.07 -26.03
CA SER A 219 31.28 4.52 -26.32
C SER A 219 31.35 3.06 -26.78
N SER A 220 30.89 2.15 -25.92
CA SER A 220 30.94 0.68 -26.10
C SER A 220 29.89 0.14 -27.09
N SER A 221 29.99 0.51 -28.37
CA SER A 221 29.23 -0.15 -29.44
C SER A 221 29.63 -1.62 -29.54
N LEU A 222 28.75 -2.52 -29.10
CA LEU A 222 28.96 -3.97 -29.15
C LEU A 222 29.32 -4.47 -30.57
N SER A 223 30.19 -5.48 -30.63
CA SER A 223 30.59 -6.14 -31.88
C SER A 223 29.38 -6.74 -32.61
N ALA A 224 29.46 -6.81 -33.95
CA ALA A 224 28.36 -7.25 -34.81
C ALA A 224 27.81 -8.65 -34.44
N GLY A 225 28.67 -9.57 -33.98
CA GLY A 225 28.25 -10.90 -33.51
C GLY A 225 27.34 -10.87 -32.28
N ALA A 226 27.60 -9.97 -31.32
CA ALA A 226 26.77 -9.84 -30.13
C ALA A 226 25.38 -9.27 -30.46
N LYS A 227 25.32 -8.32 -31.40
CA LYS A 227 24.06 -7.74 -31.91
C LYS A 227 23.16 -8.79 -32.57
N ALA A 228 23.73 -9.78 -33.26
CA ALA A 228 22.98 -10.89 -33.84
C ALA A 228 22.44 -11.88 -32.79
N GLY A 229 23.25 -12.21 -31.76
CA GLY A 229 22.84 -13.15 -30.72
C GLY A 229 21.68 -12.67 -29.84
N ILE A 230 21.72 -11.39 -29.44
CA ILE A 230 20.67 -10.79 -28.58
C ILE A 230 19.30 -10.79 -29.28
N ALA A 231 19.25 -10.50 -30.59
CA ALA A 231 18.00 -10.45 -31.34
C ALA A 231 17.23 -11.79 -31.31
N VAL A 232 17.94 -12.93 -31.47
CA VAL A 232 17.32 -14.26 -31.41
C VAL A 232 16.89 -14.60 -29.98
N GLY A 233 17.74 -14.28 -28.99
CA GLY A 233 17.43 -14.52 -27.57
C GLY A 233 16.16 -13.79 -27.09
N VAL A 234 16.00 -12.51 -27.46
CA VAL A 234 14.81 -11.72 -27.11
C VAL A 234 13.54 -12.30 -27.74
N ILE A 235 13.59 -12.74 -29.00
CA ILE A 235 12.41 -13.36 -29.66
C ILE A 235 11.97 -14.63 -28.92
N VAL A 236 12.91 -15.52 -28.56
CA VAL A 236 12.60 -16.75 -27.81
C VAL A 236 12.09 -16.44 -26.40
N ALA A 237 12.69 -15.47 -25.70
CA ALA A 237 12.27 -15.05 -24.37
C ALA A 237 10.85 -14.45 -24.38
N VAL A 238 10.54 -13.58 -25.35
CA VAL A 238 9.20 -12.98 -25.52
C VAL A 238 8.16 -14.05 -25.86
N VAL A 239 8.48 -15.01 -26.74
CA VAL A 239 7.55 -16.12 -27.05
C VAL A 239 7.30 -16.99 -25.81
N MET A 240 8.33 -17.33 -25.04
CA MET A 240 8.16 -18.07 -23.78
C MET A 240 7.34 -17.29 -22.76
N LEU A 241 7.60 -16.00 -22.59
CA LEU A 241 6.85 -15.12 -21.69
C LEU A 241 5.36 -15.01 -22.10
N ILE A 242 5.07 -14.90 -23.40
CA ILE A 242 3.69 -14.95 -23.93
C ILE A 242 3.04 -16.31 -23.65
N VAL A 243 3.75 -17.42 -23.83
CA VAL A 243 3.23 -18.77 -23.51
C VAL A 243 2.94 -18.92 -22.02
N VAL A 244 3.81 -18.42 -21.14
CA VAL A 244 3.61 -18.43 -19.68
C VAL A 244 2.43 -17.55 -19.26
N ILE A 245 2.29 -16.35 -19.84
CA ILE A 245 1.13 -15.47 -19.60
C ILE A 245 -0.17 -16.12 -20.09
N LEU A 246 -0.19 -16.71 -21.29
CA LEU A 246 -1.37 -17.41 -21.81
C LEU A 246 -1.70 -18.65 -20.97
N TRP A 247 -0.70 -19.39 -20.47
CA TRP A 247 -0.90 -20.50 -19.55
C TRP A 247 -1.46 -20.05 -18.19
N TYR A 248 -0.93 -18.96 -17.63
CA TYR A 248 -1.41 -18.38 -16.37
C TYR A 248 -2.84 -17.85 -16.49
N ILE A 249 -3.14 -17.10 -17.56
CA ILE A 249 -4.51 -16.63 -17.87
C ILE A 249 -5.44 -17.83 -18.09
N ARG A 250 -5.01 -18.88 -18.80
CA ARG A 250 -5.83 -20.08 -19.02
C ARG A 250 -6.07 -20.85 -17.73
N ARG A 251 -5.06 -21.00 -16.87
CA ARG A 251 -5.20 -21.59 -15.52
C ARG A 251 -6.21 -20.80 -14.70
N ARG A 252 -6.08 -19.46 -14.64
CA ARG A 252 -7.02 -18.57 -13.92
C ARG A 252 -8.44 -18.56 -14.52
N ARG A 253 -8.59 -18.87 -15.81
CA ARG A 253 -9.89 -19.04 -16.49
C ARG A 253 -10.51 -20.43 -16.31
N ASN A 254 -9.73 -21.48 -16.04
CA ASN A 254 -10.27 -22.81 -15.76
C ASN A 254 -11.09 -22.80 -14.46
N GLU A 255 -10.67 -22.02 -13.45
CA GLU A 255 -11.40 -21.80 -12.20
C GLU A 255 -12.76 -21.09 -12.40
N ALA A 256 -13.00 -20.49 -13.57
CA ALA A 256 -14.21 -19.72 -13.88
C ALA A 256 -15.29 -20.52 -14.65
N LEU A 257 -15.14 -21.84 -14.79
CA LEU A 257 -16.06 -22.70 -15.57
C LEU A 257 -16.73 -23.83 -14.79
N TYR A 258 -16.65 -23.84 -13.45
CA TYR A 258 -17.43 -24.78 -12.61
C TYR A 258 -18.68 -24.16 -11.97
N SER A 259 -18.75 -22.83 -11.85
CA SER A 259 -19.89 -22.11 -11.23
C SER A 259 -20.90 -21.57 -12.25
N SER A 260 -21.41 -22.42 -13.14
CA SER A 260 -22.51 -22.05 -14.04
C SER A 260 -23.45 -23.22 -14.42
N VAL A 261 -23.56 -24.25 -13.58
CA VAL A 261 -24.57 -25.32 -13.71
C VAL A 261 -25.34 -25.49 -12.39
N ALA A 262 -26.18 -24.50 -12.10
CA ALA A 262 -27.20 -24.59 -11.06
C ALA A 262 -28.49 -23.89 -11.52
N VAL A 263 -29.57 -24.66 -11.62
CA VAL A 263 -30.97 -24.20 -11.78
C VAL A 263 -31.29 -23.32 -13.00
N HIS A 264 -31.57 -23.98 -14.13
CA HIS A 264 -32.78 -23.68 -14.90
C HIS A 264 -33.37 -25.02 -15.39
N GLY A 265 -34.57 -25.35 -14.94
CA GLY A 265 -35.31 -26.52 -15.41
C GLY A 265 -36.30 -26.19 -16.52
N PRO A 266 -36.80 -27.22 -17.21
CA PRO A 266 -38.18 -27.19 -17.72
C PRO A 266 -38.94 -28.49 -17.40
N ASP A 267 -40.09 -28.36 -16.75
CA ASP A 267 -41.23 -29.25 -17.04
C ASP A 267 -41.71 -28.92 -18.47
N PRO A 268 -42.06 -29.91 -19.33
CA PRO A 268 -43.25 -30.73 -19.05
C PRO A 268 -43.19 -32.21 -19.50
N GLU A 269 -44.07 -33.05 -18.94
CA GLU A 269 -45.15 -33.73 -19.70
C GLU A 269 -46.14 -34.42 -18.76
N LYS A 270 -47.41 -34.61 -19.17
CA LYS A 270 -48.43 -35.37 -18.43
C LYS A 270 -49.34 -36.15 -19.39
N THR A 271 -49.10 -37.45 -19.56
CA THR A 271 -49.82 -38.28 -20.54
C THR A 271 -50.35 -39.60 -19.94
N ILE A 272 -51.67 -39.60 -19.65
CA ILE A 272 -52.64 -40.72 -19.71
C ILE A 272 -52.36 -42.04 -18.92
N ALA A 273 -53.09 -42.20 -17.81
CA ALA A 273 -53.73 -43.45 -17.31
C ALA A 273 -54.61 -43.09 -16.08
N THR A 274 -55.77 -43.66 -15.76
CA THR A 274 -56.77 -44.48 -16.49
C THR A 274 -58.16 -44.21 -15.84
N SER A 275 -59.26 -44.50 -16.54
CA SER A 275 -60.65 -44.25 -16.12
C SER A 275 -61.10 -44.95 -14.82
N THR A 276 -62.03 -44.34 -14.06
CA THR A 276 -63.30 -44.95 -13.56
C THR A 276 -64.18 -43.93 -12.80
N THR A 277 -65.46 -43.78 -13.20
CA THR A 277 -66.59 -43.12 -12.50
C THR A 277 -67.34 -44.14 -11.59
N PRO A 278 -68.31 -43.82 -10.69
CA PRO A 278 -69.23 -42.67 -10.71
C PRO A 278 -69.66 -42.02 -9.35
N ALA A 279 -70.42 -40.93 -9.47
CA ALA A 279 -71.59 -40.49 -8.68
C ALA A 279 -71.62 -40.52 -7.14
N ASN A 280 -71.70 -39.33 -6.52
CA ASN A 280 -72.87 -38.83 -5.76
C ASN A 280 -72.58 -37.40 -5.20
N THR A 281 -73.50 -36.57 -4.67
CA THR A 281 -74.91 -36.21 -4.98
C THR A 281 -75.33 -35.15 -3.93
N THR A 282 -75.87 -33.99 -4.33
CA THR A 282 -76.37 -32.88 -3.45
C THR A 282 -75.30 -32.22 -2.53
N THR A 283 -75.47 -31.03 -1.90
CA THR A 283 -76.67 -30.21 -1.57
C THR A 283 -76.36 -28.69 -1.50
N PHE A 284 -77.41 -27.86 -1.57
CA PHE A 284 -77.61 -26.43 -1.20
C PHE A 284 -76.80 -25.87 0.01
N ALA A 285 -76.76 -24.56 0.33
CA ALA A 285 -76.89 -23.25 -0.37
C ALA A 285 -76.79 -22.10 0.67
N ALA A 286 -76.43 -20.86 0.25
CA ALA A 286 -76.40 -19.60 1.03
C ALA A 286 -75.48 -19.56 2.30
N GLY A 287 -75.09 -18.41 2.89
CA GLY A 287 -75.18 -17.00 2.45
C GLY A 287 -75.52 -16.01 3.58
N ALA A 288 -74.53 -15.30 4.17
CA ALA A 288 -74.72 -14.19 5.13
C ALA A 288 -73.45 -13.31 5.31
N ILE A 289 -73.64 -12.00 5.59
CA ILE A 289 -72.66 -10.87 5.68
C ILE A 289 -73.32 -9.75 6.55
N PRO A 290 -72.64 -8.81 7.28
CA PRO A 290 -71.20 -8.56 7.58
C PRO A 290 -70.93 -8.72 9.13
N THR A 291 -70.11 -8.00 9.94
CA THR A 291 -69.20 -6.80 9.86
C THR A 291 -68.28 -6.72 11.10
N THR A 292 -67.01 -6.26 10.98
CA THR A 292 -66.39 -5.19 11.84
C THR A 292 -64.98 -4.75 11.36
N SER A 293 -64.67 -3.46 11.56
CA SER A 293 -63.44 -2.66 11.32
C SER A 293 -62.17 -3.05 12.11
N PRO A 294 -60.99 -2.39 11.91
CA PRO A 294 -60.44 -1.64 10.74
C PRO A 294 -58.91 -1.86 10.47
N ALA A 295 -58.34 -1.24 9.41
CA ALA A 295 -57.24 -0.24 9.47
C ALA A 295 -56.18 -0.24 8.32
N ALA A 296 -55.65 0.96 8.06
CA ALA A 296 -54.36 1.32 7.43
C ALA A 296 -54.07 0.98 5.94
N ALA A 297 -54.04 2.04 5.12
CA ALA A 297 -53.69 2.07 3.69
C ALA A 297 -52.17 2.26 3.42
N PRO A 298 -51.69 2.22 2.15
CA PRO A 298 -50.27 1.99 1.82
C PRO A 298 -49.67 3.03 0.82
N ALA A 299 -48.67 2.57 0.03
CA ALA A 299 -48.26 3.03 -1.31
C ALA A 299 -47.11 4.06 -1.41
N ALA A 300 -46.57 4.16 -2.64
CA ALA A 300 -45.28 4.78 -2.95
C ALA A 300 -45.22 5.34 -4.39
N ALA A 301 -44.18 6.14 -4.64
CA ALA A 301 -43.54 6.44 -5.94
C ALA A 301 -44.36 7.06 -7.09
N THR A 302 -43.90 8.21 -7.59
CA THR A 302 -43.80 8.51 -9.04
C THR A 302 -42.76 9.62 -9.29
N ALA A 303 -42.39 9.87 -10.54
CA ALA A 303 -41.27 10.76 -10.90
C ALA A 303 -41.55 11.65 -12.13
N THR A 304 -40.65 12.61 -12.37
CA THR A 304 -40.41 13.32 -13.64
C THR A 304 -41.34 14.48 -14.03
N GLN A 305 -40.78 15.70 -14.07
CA GLN A 305 -41.17 16.80 -14.99
C GLN A 305 -39.94 17.69 -15.32
N ILE A 306 -40.05 18.51 -16.38
CA ILE A 306 -38.98 19.37 -16.93
C ILE A 306 -39.49 20.82 -17.12
N ARG A 307 -38.57 21.80 -17.31
CA ARG A 307 -38.76 23.25 -17.59
C ARG A 307 -39.06 24.09 -16.33
N ARG A 308 -38.63 25.36 -16.21
CA ARG A 308 -38.22 26.39 -17.20
C ARG A 308 -36.96 27.18 -16.77
N LYS A 309 -36.45 28.05 -17.66
CA LYS A 309 -35.53 29.16 -17.29
C LYS A 309 -36.29 30.31 -16.63
N THR A 310 -35.63 31.05 -15.74
CA THR A 310 -36.04 32.38 -15.25
C THR A 310 -35.07 33.47 -15.74
N HIS A 311 -35.41 34.74 -15.49
CA HIS A 311 -34.79 35.93 -16.10
C HIS A 311 -34.05 36.75 -15.02
N PRO A 312 -33.04 37.58 -15.34
CA PRO A 312 -32.34 38.35 -14.31
C PRO A 312 -33.24 39.48 -13.78
N ASN A 313 -33.69 39.34 -12.52
CA ASN A 313 -34.06 40.45 -11.61
C ASN A 313 -34.43 39.98 -10.17
N ASP A 314 -34.20 38.72 -9.82
CA ASP A 314 -34.38 38.23 -8.44
C ASP A 314 -33.23 38.70 -7.53
N LEU A 315 -33.51 39.72 -6.72
CA LEU A 315 -32.63 40.19 -5.64
C LEU A 315 -32.68 39.17 -4.48
N PRO A 316 -31.54 38.67 -3.97
CA PRO A 316 -31.53 37.82 -2.79
C PRO A 316 -31.91 38.63 -1.56
N MET A 317 -33.04 38.30 -0.91
CA MET A 317 -33.31 38.79 0.44
C MET A 317 -32.34 38.11 1.41
N LEU A 318 -31.66 38.93 2.21
CA LEU A 318 -30.87 38.47 3.37
C LEU A 318 -31.84 38.13 4.50
N ASP A 319 -31.94 36.85 4.84
CA ASP A 319 -32.63 36.42 6.06
C ASP A 319 -31.69 36.57 7.27
N GLY A 320 -32.24 37.01 8.41
CA GLY A 320 -31.49 37.53 9.57
C GLY A 320 -31.20 36.48 10.64
N GLY A 321 -30.81 35.27 10.23
CA GLY A 321 -30.54 34.14 11.12
C GLY A 321 -29.05 33.93 11.47
N ASP A 322 -28.83 33.20 12.56
CA ASP A 322 -27.58 32.49 12.90
C ASP A 322 -26.29 33.32 13.06
N VAL A 323 -26.38 34.41 13.84
CA VAL A 323 -25.19 34.95 14.55
C VAL A 323 -24.85 34.02 15.71
N MET A 324 -23.75 33.27 15.62
CA MET A 324 -23.17 32.58 16.77
C MET A 324 -22.20 33.49 17.53
N GLU A 325 -22.50 33.77 18.79
CA GLU A 325 -21.54 34.41 19.69
C GLU A 325 -20.40 33.45 20.06
N VAL A 326 -19.15 33.87 19.82
CA VAL A 326 -17.96 33.13 20.25
C VAL A 326 -17.57 33.59 21.66
N PRO A 327 -17.42 32.68 22.65
CA PRO A 327 -17.03 33.07 24.00
C PRO A 327 -15.59 33.62 24.04
N ALA A 328 -15.39 34.69 24.81
CA ALA A 328 -14.12 35.41 24.85
C ALA A 328 -12.99 34.59 25.47
N SER A 329 -12.01 34.19 24.65
CA SER A 329 -10.75 33.61 25.12
C SER A 329 -9.79 34.71 25.60
N SER A 330 -9.49 34.74 26.90
CA SER A 330 -8.45 35.60 27.46
C SER A 330 -7.05 35.13 27.00
N GLY A 331 -6.45 35.84 26.03
CA GLY A 331 -5.16 35.50 25.43
C GLY A 331 -4.28 36.74 25.22
N GLU A 332 -3.00 36.59 25.52
CA GLU A 332 -2.04 37.66 25.84
C GLU A 332 -1.69 38.66 24.72
N ARG A 333 -1.58 39.93 25.16
CA ARG A 333 -0.64 40.99 24.73
C ARG A 333 0.06 40.85 23.36
N PHE A 334 -0.23 41.81 22.49
CA PHE A 334 0.66 42.19 21.40
C PHE A 334 2.02 42.67 21.93
N TYR A 335 3.09 42.37 21.20
CA TYR A 335 4.40 42.99 21.33
C TYR A 335 4.65 43.88 20.11
N GLU A 336 5.20 45.07 20.33
CA GLU A 336 5.38 46.08 19.26
C GLU A 336 6.57 45.76 18.34
N LEU A 337 6.44 46.14 17.07
CA LEU A 337 7.47 45.98 16.03
C LEU A 337 8.45 47.16 16.06
N ASP A 338 9.49 47.08 16.88
CA ASP A 338 10.56 48.10 16.89
C ASP A 338 11.65 47.79 15.84
N GLY A 339 11.60 48.52 14.72
CA GLY A 339 12.42 48.29 13.52
C GLY A 339 13.84 48.85 13.63
N GLY A 340 14.71 48.18 14.39
CA GLY A 340 16.10 48.59 14.60
C GLY A 340 16.94 48.77 13.32
N LEU A 341 17.62 49.92 13.20
CA LEU A 341 18.41 50.30 12.02
C LEU A 341 19.72 49.49 11.89
N ILE A 342 19.75 48.53 10.96
CA ILE A 342 20.93 47.71 10.69
C ILE A 342 22.01 48.52 9.95
N ARG A 343 23.08 48.92 10.64
CA ARG A 343 24.26 49.53 10.01
C ARG A 343 25.17 48.45 9.42
N GLY A 344 25.15 48.29 8.10
CA GLY A 344 26.05 47.38 7.39
C GLY A 344 27.49 47.89 7.34
N THR A 345 28.45 47.14 7.90
CA THR A 345 29.89 47.40 7.79
C THR A 345 30.69 46.11 7.58
N HIS A 346 30.55 45.47 6.42
CA HIS A 346 31.47 44.41 5.97
C HIS A 346 32.03 44.74 4.58
N GLN A 347 32.96 45.70 4.55
CA GLN A 347 33.80 45.94 3.38
C GLN A 347 35.27 46.00 3.83
N ARG A 348 35.98 44.88 3.62
CA ARG A 348 37.44 44.79 3.65
C ARG A 348 37.90 44.37 2.26
N ALA A 349 38.74 45.20 1.64
CA ALA A 349 39.39 44.83 0.39
C ALA A 349 40.51 43.81 0.65
N ILE A 350 40.81 42.99 -0.35
CA ILE A 350 41.98 42.12 -0.39
C ILE A 350 42.70 42.43 -1.72
N ASN A 351 43.65 43.36 -1.66
CA ASN A 351 44.48 43.80 -2.77
C ASN A 351 45.91 44.01 -2.26
N ALA A 352 46.87 43.31 -2.87
CA ALA A 352 48.32 43.47 -2.68
C ALA A 352 48.85 43.17 -1.24
N GLU A 353 50.11 42.81 -1.04
CA GLU A 353 51.27 42.65 -1.94
C GLU A 353 52.13 41.45 -1.53
#